data_AF-A0A6S6XYW9-F1
#
_entry.id   AF-A0A6S6XYW9-F1
#
_cell.length_a   1.000
_cell.length_b   1.000
_cell.length_c   1.000
_cell.angle_alpha   90.00
_cell.angle_beta   90.00
_cell.angle_gamma   90.00
#
_symmetry.space_group_name_H-M   'P 1'
#
loop_
_entity.id
_entity.type
_entity.pdbx_description
1 polymer ?
#
loop_
_entity_poly.entity_id
_entity_poly.type
_entity_poly.pdbx_seq_one_letter_code
_entity_poly.pdbx_strand_id
1 'polypeptide(L)' 'MAETDNNEEPIPVMQHVLDNPFLLLFLGITVPTVFYILWGVMEIATIPVAK' A
#
# COMPACT_ATOMS: atom_id res chain seq x y z
N MET A 1 15.84 44.72 -9.12
CA MET A 1 14.76 44.31 -8.20
C MET A 1 13.62 43.81 -9.08
N ALA A 2 13.61 42.51 -9.40
CA ALA A 2 12.67 41.83 -10.30
C ALA A 2 13.16 40.37 -10.37
N GLU A 3 12.42 39.28 -10.18
CA GLU A 3 11.00 38.98 -9.94
C GLU A 3 11.03 37.69 -9.10
N THR A 4 10.30 37.62 -7.98
CA THR A 4 10.12 36.38 -7.21
C THR A 4 9.09 35.49 -7.90
N ASP A 5 9.56 34.70 -8.85
CA ASP A 5 8.80 33.64 -9.50
C ASP A 5 8.65 32.46 -8.51
N ASN A 6 7.69 32.56 -7.59
CA ASN A 6 7.29 31.47 -6.72
C ASN A 6 6.37 30.53 -7.51
N ASN A 7 6.90 29.83 -8.51
CA ASN A 7 6.21 28.71 -9.16
C ASN A 7 6.31 27.48 -8.24
N GLU A 8 5.48 27.46 -7.19
CA GLU A 8 5.26 26.25 -6.39
C GLU A 8 4.42 25.27 -7.22
N GLU A 9 5.08 24.43 -8.02
CA GLU A 9 4.40 23.35 -8.72
C GLU A 9 3.71 22.42 -7.70
N PRO A 10 2.42 22.06 -7.90
CA PRO A 10 1.72 21.18 -6.98
C PRO A 10 2.42 19.83 -6.91
N ILE A 11 2.75 19.38 -5.70
CA ILE A 11 3.40 18.09 -5.48
C ILE A 11 2.43 16.98 -5.92
N PRO A 12 2.83 16.08 -6.83
CA PRO A 12 1.98 15.00 -7.30
C PRO A 12 1.64 14.02 -6.17
N VAL A 13 0.39 13.54 -6.17
CA VAL A 13 -0.16 12.65 -5.13
C VAL A 13 0.68 11.38 -4.94
N MET A 14 1.25 10.84 -6.02
CA MET A 14 2.11 9.66 -5.94
C MET A 14 3.39 9.93 -5.14
N GLN A 15 3.95 11.14 -5.22
CA GLN A 15 5.11 11.55 -4.41
C GLN A 15 4.74 11.54 -2.93
N HIS A 16 3.63 12.14 -2.54
CA HIS A 16 3.17 12.12 -1.13
C HIS A 16 2.97 10.71 -0.57
N VAL A 17 2.53 9.75 -1.41
CA VAL A 17 2.37 8.35 -1.00
C VAL A 17 3.72 7.67 -0.80
N LEU A 18 4.68 7.90 -1.71
CA LEU A 18 6.03 7.31 -1.66
C LEU A 18 6.93 7.99 -0.62
N ASP A 19 6.67 9.25 -0.27
CA ASP A 19 7.44 10.03 0.70
C ASP A 19 7.03 9.72 2.15
N ASN A 20 5.90 9.01 2.37
CA ASN A 20 5.45 8.63 3.70
C ASN A 20 5.93 7.21 4.06
N PRO A 21 7.00 7.06 4.86
CA PRO A 21 7.56 5.74 5.19
C PRO A 21 6.60 4.86 5.98
N PHE A 22 5.70 5.44 6.79
CA PHE A 22 4.71 4.65 7.53
C PHE A 22 3.61 4.11 6.62
N LEU A 23 3.22 4.87 5.60
CA LEU A 23 2.25 4.42 4.60
C LEU A 23 2.85 3.28 3.77
N LEU A 24 4.10 3.42 3.34
CA LEU A 24 4.83 2.36 2.65
C LEU A 24 5.02 1.12 3.52
N LEU A 25 5.36 1.28 4.80
CA LEU A 25 5.47 0.17 5.75
C LEU A 25 4.12 -0.52 5.95
N PHE A 26 3.05 0.26 6.16
CA PHE A 26 1.70 -0.26 6.34
C PHE A 26 1.28 -1.06 5.12
N LEU A 27 1.45 -0.53 3.91
CA LEU A 27 1.13 -1.23 2.68
C LEU A 27 2.00 -2.48 2.50
N GLY A 28 3.29 -2.37 2.81
CA GLY A 28 4.27 -3.45 2.72
C GLY A 28 3.97 -4.64 3.64
N ILE A 29 3.34 -4.43 4.79
CA ILE A 29 2.88 -5.50 5.68
C ILE A 29 1.45 -5.94 5.32
N THR A 30 0.55 -4.98 5.12
CA THR A 30 -0.88 -5.27 4.90
C THR A 30 -1.11 -6.09 3.64
N VAL A 31 -0.41 -5.78 2.55
CA VAL A 31 -0.54 -6.51 1.28
C VAL A 31 -0.23 -8.00 1.48
N PRO A 32 1.00 -8.42 1.84
CA PRO A 32 1.28 -9.84 2.01
C PRO A 32 0.42 -10.49 3.10
N THR A 33 0.13 -9.80 4.20
CA THR A 33 -0.73 -10.36 5.26
C THR A 33 -2.12 -10.71 4.74
N VAL A 34 -2.78 -9.80 4.02
CA VAL A 34 -4.11 -10.06 3.44
C VAL A 34 -4.04 -11.17 2.40
N PHE A 35 -3.03 -11.15 1.52
CA PHE A 35 -2.81 -12.21 0.54
C PHE A 35 -2.66 -13.60 1.20
N TYR A 36 -1.82 -13.72 2.24
CA TYR A 36 -1.63 -14.98 2.95
C TYR A 36 -2.87 -15.44 3.71
N ILE A 37 -3.63 -14.52 4.31
CA ILE A 37 -4.89 -14.86 4.96
C ILE A 37 -5.89 -15.40 3.94
N LEU A 38 -6.10 -14.67 2.83
CA LEU A 38 -7.03 -15.10 1.79
C LEU A 38 -6.61 -16.46 1.21
N TRP A 39 -5.33 -16.63 0.93
CA TRP A 39 -4.81 -17.91 0.44
C TRP A 39 -5.02 -19.03 1.46
N GLY A 40 -4.69 -18.81 2.74
CA GLY A 40 -4.89 -19.80 3.80
C GLY A 40 -6.36 -20.16 4.02
N VAL A 41 -7.27 -19.20 3.92
CA VAL A 41 -8.72 -19.45 4.00
C VAL A 41 -9.19 -20.30 2.82
N MET A 42 -8.75 -19.98 1.60
CA MET A 42 -9.05 -20.78 0.42
C MET A 42 -8.51 -22.21 0.56
N GLU A 43 -7.28 -22.37 1.05
CA GLU A 43 -6.68 -23.68 1.31
C GLU A 43 -7.57 -24.50 2.26
N ILE A 44 -7.91 -23.95 3.44
CA ILE A 44 -8.74 -24.62 4.44
C ILE A 44 -10.13 -24.96 3.89
N ALA A 45 -10.75 -24.07 3.13
CA ALA A 45 -12.07 -24.29 2.55
C ALA A 45 -12.10 -25.44 1.53
N THR A 46 -10.96 -25.74 0.90
CA THR A 46 -10.83 -26.85 -0.06
C THR A 46 -10.50 -28.20 0.59
N ILE A 47 -10.13 -28.21 1.87
CA ILE A 47 -9.84 -29.45 2.58
C ILE A 47 -11.14 -30.26 2.73
N PRO A 48 -11.19 -31.50 2.20
CA PRO A 48 -12.36 -32.35 2.37
C PRO A 48 -12.50 -32.74 3.84
N VAL A 49 -13.66 -32.42 4.43
CA VAL A 49 -14.00 -32.87 5.77
C VAL A 49 -14.26 -34.37 5.70
N ALA A 50 -13.48 -35.15 6.44
CA ALA A 50 -13.63 -36.61 6.47
C ALA A 50 -15.05 -37.00 6.88
N LYS A 51 -15.59 -38.02 6.21
CA LYS A 51 -16.96 -38.52 6.38
C LYS A 51 -17.16 -39.26 7.70
#